data_AF-A0A351R9Y4-F1
#
_entry.id   AF-A0A351R9Y4-F1
#
_cell.length_a   1.000
_cell.length_b   1.000
_cell.length_c   1.000
_cell.angle_alpha   90.00
_cell.angle_beta   90.00
_cell.angle_gamma   90.00
#
_symmetry.space_group_name_H-M   'P 1'
#
loop_
_entity.id
_entity.type
_entity.pdbx_description
1 polymer ?
#
loop_
_entity_poly.entity_id
_entity_poly.type
_entity_poly.pdbx_seq_one_letter_code
_entity_poly.pdbx_strand_id
1 'polypeptide(L)'
;IKGYGDPSFKAQDFWRLLMSLRQAGVKKINGDLIIDKTYFADDVDNGISFDEEKWRAYNAKPSAFSVNGRSTSFRFSANDDVVNVNQEFELPEVTIVNKMKAVNGDCGNWRGRMNYDVQMNTNTAVVTFNGVYAPDCGERFLELSLFDDAQYAFFTFKKIWRDLGGEFTGTLKRQPVPSTAHQLLEQFSEPLGSVVRDINKWSNNLMARQLLLTIAAEKVSTPATVAKGVMAIKGWLSASGINTNGLMLENGSGLSRIERISAEQLGKMLVGAYLSPVMPEFMASMPILSLDGTVKQRLQDSASNGRAHLKTGSINGVSAIAGYVLDANGHRHVMVMLVNHANAGASRDAQDALVEWVHQLP
;
A
#
# COMPACT_ATOMS: atom_id res chain seq x y z
N ILE A 1 22.60 -5.71 1.20
CA ILE A 1 21.46 -5.23 0.40
C ILE A 1 21.23 -3.77 0.78
N LYS A 2 21.21 -2.87 -0.21
CA LYS A 2 20.87 -1.46 0.00
C LYS A 2 19.53 -1.18 -0.65
N GLY A 3 18.61 -0.60 0.11
CA GLY A 3 17.31 -0.19 -0.40
C GLY A 3 17.30 1.27 -0.83
N TYR A 4 16.56 1.54 -1.89
CA TYR A 4 16.38 2.88 -2.47
C TYR A 4 14.90 3.30 -2.55
N GLY A 5 14.03 2.66 -1.77
CA GLY A 5 12.63 3.08 -1.60
C GLY A 5 11.60 2.38 -2.47
N ASP A 6 11.97 1.34 -3.22
CA ASP A 6 11.02 0.57 -4.06
C ASP A 6 9.81 0.08 -3.23
N PRO A 7 8.60 0.60 -3.48
CA PRO A 7 7.39 0.22 -2.76
C PRO A 7 6.72 -1.04 -3.33
N SER A 8 7.19 -1.52 -4.47
CA SER A 8 6.62 -2.64 -5.21
C SER A 8 7.45 -3.92 -5.10
N PHE A 9 8.57 -3.90 -4.36
CA PHE A 9 9.47 -5.06 -4.25
C PHE A 9 8.81 -6.23 -3.53
N LYS A 10 8.63 -7.35 -4.24
CA LYS A 10 7.96 -8.56 -3.74
C LYS A 10 8.95 -9.70 -3.51
N ALA A 11 8.47 -10.74 -2.83
CA ALA A 11 9.25 -11.97 -2.63
C ALA A 11 9.66 -12.62 -3.96
N GLN A 12 8.87 -12.47 -5.03
CA GLN A 12 9.22 -12.93 -6.38
C GLN A 12 10.43 -12.19 -6.95
N ASP A 13 10.52 -10.87 -6.75
CA ASP A 13 11.68 -10.07 -7.18
C ASP A 13 12.92 -10.47 -6.37
N PHE A 14 12.73 -10.70 -5.06
CA PHE A 14 13.81 -11.19 -4.22
C PHE A 14 14.29 -12.58 -4.66
N TRP A 15 13.37 -13.47 -5.03
CA TRP A 15 13.69 -14.78 -5.59
C TRP A 15 14.51 -14.65 -6.88
N ARG A 16 14.11 -13.77 -7.81
CA ARG A 16 14.88 -13.53 -9.05
C ARG A 16 16.28 -13.01 -8.78
N LEU A 17 16.43 -12.08 -7.84
CA LEU A 17 17.73 -11.53 -7.44
C LEU A 17 18.62 -12.63 -6.84
N LEU A 18 18.08 -13.43 -5.92
CA LEU A 18 18.84 -14.52 -5.28
C LEU A 18 19.14 -15.67 -6.24
N MET A 19 18.25 -15.97 -7.18
CA MET A 19 18.51 -16.92 -8.26
C MET A 19 19.65 -16.44 -9.16
N SER A 20 19.68 -15.16 -9.51
CA SER A 20 20.78 -14.56 -10.29
C SER A 20 22.11 -14.66 -9.53
N LEU A 21 22.08 -14.46 -8.21
CA LEU A 21 23.27 -14.63 -7.36
C LEU A 21 23.78 -16.08 -7.35
N ARG A 22 22.87 -17.05 -7.31
CA ARG A 22 23.19 -18.49 -7.45
C ARG A 22 23.81 -18.81 -8.80
N GLN A 23 23.24 -18.28 -9.88
CA GLN A 23 23.73 -18.47 -11.25
C GLN A 23 25.12 -17.83 -11.46
N ALA A 24 25.41 -16.74 -10.76
CA ALA A 24 26.74 -16.15 -10.70
C ALA A 24 27.77 -16.99 -9.90
N GLY A 25 27.37 -18.15 -9.38
CA GLY A 25 28.25 -19.12 -8.73
C GLY A 25 28.33 -18.99 -7.21
N VAL A 26 27.59 -18.06 -6.58
CA VAL A 26 27.57 -17.93 -5.12
C VAL A 26 26.82 -19.10 -4.52
N LYS A 27 27.55 -20.01 -3.86
CA LYS A 27 26.94 -21.20 -3.22
C LYS A 27 26.64 -21.01 -1.74
N LYS A 28 27.52 -20.28 -1.06
CA LYS A 28 27.52 -20.10 0.39
C LYS A 28 27.81 -18.65 0.73
N ILE A 29 27.11 -18.14 1.74
CA ILE A 29 27.37 -16.83 2.34
C ILE A 29 27.81 -17.09 3.80
N ASN A 30 29.12 -16.92 4.06
CA ASN A 30 29.75 -17.17 5.36
C ASN A 30 29.67 -15.97 6.32
N GLY A 31 29.20 -14.81 5.84
CA GLY A 31 29.06 -13.59 6.62
C GLY A 31 27.59 -13.24 6.90
N ASP A 32 27.39 -12.08 7.52
CA ASP A 32 26.06 -11.56 7.84
C ASP A 32 25.30 -11.05 6.62
N LEU A 33 23.97 -11.02 6.71
CA LEU A 33 23.12 -10.26 5.79
C LEU A 33 23.01 -8.83 6.31
N ILE A 34 23.67 -7.91 5.62
CA ILE A 34 23.60 -6.46 5.90
C ILE A 34 22.42 -5.86 5.13
N ILE A 35 21.51 -5.19 5.83
CA ILE A 35 20.45 -4.35 5.23
C ILE A 35 20.77 -2.88 5.53
N ASP A 36 21.04 -2.14 4.45
CA ASP A 36 21.26 -0.69 4.46
C ASP A 36 19.98 0.03 4.01
N LYS A 37 19.41 0.81 4.93
CA LYS A 37 18.19 1.60 4.70
C LYS A 37 18.45 3.11 4.72
N THR A 38 19.71 3.55 4.70
CA THR A 38 20.12 4.95 4.87
C THR A 38 19.65 5.90 3.77
N TYR A 39 18.96 5.39 2.74
CA TYR A 39 18.30 6.23 1.75
C TYR A 39 17.18 7.07 2.37
N PHE A 40 16.46 6.48 3.34
CA PHE A 40 15.45 7.16 4.15
C PHE A 40 16.01 7.40 5.56
N ALA A 41 15.53 8.43 6.24
CA ALA A 41 15.87 8.69 7.63
C ALA A 41 15.21 7.66 8.56
N ASP A 42 15.75 7.49 9.76
CA ASP A 42 15.21 6.52 10.73
C ASP A 42 13.89 6.98 11.36
N ASP A 43 13.59 8.28 11.33
CA ASP A 43 12.44 8.94 11.97
C ASP A 43 11.28 9.26 11.00
N VAL A 44 11.18 8.54 9.88
CA VAL A 44 10.15 8.74 8.84
C VAL A 44 8.71 8.38 9.27
N ASP A 45 8.52 8.01 10.53
CA ASP A 45 7.24 7.71 11.14
C ASP A 45 7.25 8.15 12.61
N ASN A 46 6.22 8.87 13.05
CA ASN A 46 6.08 9.33 14.43
C ASN A 46 5.64 8.22 15.41
N GLY A 47 5.45 7.00 14.91
CA GLY A 47 5.15 5.81 15.71
C GLY A 47 3.71 5.69 16.19
N ILE A 48 2.82 6.60 15.77
CA ILE A 48 1.41 6.59 16.15
C ILE A 48 0.63 5.79 15.11
N SER A 49 0.03 4.68 15.54
CA SER A 49 -0.95 3.96 14.72
C SER A 49 -2.13 4.88 14.43
N PHE A 50 -2.62 4.90 13.19
CA PHE A 50 -3.71 5.79 12.80
C PHE A 50 -5.05 5.42 13.44
N ASP A 51 -5.13 4.19 13.95
CA ASP A 51 -6.24 3.57 14.68
C ASP A 51 -5.73 2.52 15.69
N GLU A 52 -6.64 1.81 16.34
CA GLU A 52 -6.34 0.76 17.33
C GLU A 52 -5.83 -0.56 16.71
N GLU A 53 -5.76 -0.62 15.38
CA GLU A 53 -5.46 -1.83 14.59
C GLU A 53 -3.96 -1.94 14.27
N LYS A 54 -3.13 -1.93 15.31
CA LYS A 54 -1.65 -1.86 15.24
C LYS A 54 -1.01 -2.84 14.24
N TRP A 55 -1.54 -4.05 14.12
CA TRP A 55 -0.95 -5.11 13.31
C TRP A 55 -1.36 -5.06 11.84
N ARG A 56 -2.32 -4.22 11.44
CA ARG A 56 -2.79 -4.21 10.06
C ARG A 56 -1.72 -3.69 9.13
N ALA A 57 -1.56 -4.34 7.97
CA ALA A 57 -0.53 -3.97 7.01
C ALA A 57 -0.65 -2.51 6.49
N TYR A 58 -1.83 -1.89 6.53
CA TYR A 58 -1.98 -0.48 6.16
C TYR A 58 -1.34 0.49 7.17
N ASN A 59 -1.07 0.03 8.40
CA ASN A 59 -0.33 0.75 9.44
C ASN A 59 1.19 0.48 9.37
N ALA A 60 1.65 -0.32 8.41
CA ALA A 60 3.07 -0.55 8.19
C ALA A 60 3.82 0.78 7.97
N LYS A 61 5.01 0.87 8.55
CA LYS A 61 5.88 2.04 8.39
C LYS A 61 6.50 2.05 7.00
N PRO A 62 6.88 3.20 6.42
CA PRO A 62 7.69 3.23 5.21
C PRO A 62 9.10 2.73 5.50
N SER A 63 9.76 2.18 4.47
CA SER A 63 11.16 1.74 4.56
C SER A 63 11.87 1.95 3.22
N ALA A 64 13.17 2.22 3.25
CA ALA A 64 14.00 2.22 2.05
C ALA A 64 14.15 0.82 1.44
N PHE A 65 13.99 -0.24 2.24
CA PHE A 65 13.95 -1.63 1.78
C PHE A 65 12.82 -2.38 2.47
N SER A 66 11.81 -2.79 1.72
CA SER A 66 10.68 -3.58 2.21
C SER A 66 10.35 -4.66 1.21
N VAL A 67 10.15 -5.89 1.69
CA VAL A 67 9.70 -7.01 0.85
C VAL A 67 8.22 -7.23 1.12
N ASN A 68 7.41 -7.36 0.06
CA ASN A 68 5.94 -7.52 0.15
C ASN A 68 5.26 -6.43 1.00
N GLY A 69 5.84 -5.23 1.08
CA GLY A 69 5.33 -4.19 1.97
C GLY A 69 5.23 -4.66 3.43
N ARG A 70 6.14 -5.53 3.89
CA ARG A 70 6.18 -6.20 5.20
C ARG A 70 4.90 -6.96 5.58
N SER A 71 4.07 -7.32 4.59
CA SER A 71 2.79 -7.99 4.81
C SER A 71 2.96 -9.51 4.92
N THR A 72 2.46 -10.07 6.02
CA THR A 72 2.14 -11.49 6.16
C THR A 72 0.66 -11.67 5.84
N SER A 73 0.37 -12.23 4.66
CA SER A 73 -1.00 -12.52 4.24
C SER A 73 -1.49 -13.84 4.82
N PHE A 74 -2.65 -13.79 5.49
CA PHE A 74 -3.37 -14.96 5.97
C PHE A 74 -4.59 -15.22 5.11
N ARG A 75 -4.61 -16.36 4.41
CA ARG A 75 -5.74 -16.84 3.62
C ARG A 75 -6.68 -17.68 4.47
N PHE A 76 -7.95 -17.27 4.51
CA PHE A 76 -9.06 -17.95 5.16
C PHE A 76 -9.92 -18.64 4.12
N SER A 77 -10.25 -19.90 4.36
CA SER A 77 -11.24 -20.66 3.59
C SER A 77 -11.97 -21.63 4.52
N ALA A 78 -13.12 -22.15 4.11
CA ALA A 78 -13.81 -23.18 4.87
C ALA A 78 -14.34 -24.27 3.92
N ASN A 79 -14.15 -25.52 4.33
CA ASN A 79 -14.67 -26.71 3.66
C ASN A 79 -15.48 -27.49 4.71
N ASP A 80 -16.73 -27.79 4.41
CA ASP A 80 -17.69 -28.43 5.32
C ASP A 80 -17.74 -27.72 6.69
N ASP A 81 -17.15 -28.33 7.72
CA ASP A 81 -17.14 -27.86 9.11
C ASP A 81 -15.78 -27.30 9.58
N VAL A 82 -14.78 -27.25 8.70
CA VAL A 82 -13.41 -26.84 9.06
C VAL A 82 -13.04 -25.52 8.39
N VAL A 83 -12.62 -24.56 9.20
CA VAL A 83 -11.99 -23.32 8.73
C VAL A 83 -10.49 -23.56 8.60
N ASN A 84 -9.94 -23.28 7.44
CA ASN A 84 -8.50 -23.30 7.18
C ASN A 84 -7.94 -21.88 7.21
N VAL A 85 -6.81 -21.71 7.88
CA VAL A 85 -6.06 -20.45 7.90
C VAL A 85 -4.61 -20.75 7.59
N ASN A 86 -4.11 -20.22 6.47
CA ASN A 86 -2.76 -20.48 5.96
C ASN A 86 -2.05 -19.17 5.60
N GLN A 87 -0.72 -19.16 5.64
CA GLN A 87 0.06 -18.05 5.07
C GLN A 87 0.11 -18.19 3.54
N GLU A 88 -0.06 -17.09 2.78
CA GLU A 88 0.19 -17.13 1.32
C GLU A 88 1.69 -17.34 1.00
N PHE A 89 2.55 -16.71 1.81
CA PHE A 89 3.99 -16.93 1.79
C PHE A 89 4.45 -17.38 3.17
N GLU A 90 4.64 -18.69 3.33
CA GLU A 90 4.96 -19.29 4.62
C GLU A 90 6.34 -18.88 5.12
N LEU A 91 6.36 -18.13 6.23
CA LEU A 91 7.57 -17.89 7.02
C LEU A 91 7.58 -18.84 8.22
N PRO A 92 8.65 -19.66 8.41
CA PRO A 92 8.79 -20.54 9.58
C PRO A 92 8.75 -19.82 10.93
N GLU A 93 9.06 -18.52 10.94
CA GLU A 93 9.01 -17.66 12.12
C GLU A 93 7.58 -17.32 12.57
N VAL A 94 6.55 -17.69 11.79
CA VAL A 94 5.14 -17.42 12.09
C VAL A 94 4.40 -18.72 12.37
N THR A 95 3.86 -18.86 13.58
CA THR A 95 3.00 -19.97 13.99
C THR A 95 1.54 -19.54 13.99
N ILE A 96 0.68 -20.27 13.28
CA ILE A 96 -0.77 -20.05 13.30
C ILE A 96 -1.43 -20.96 14.34
N VAL A 97 -2.22 -20.37 15.23
CA VAL A 97 -3.13 -21.09 16.14
C VAL A 97 -4.55 -20.83 15.67
N ASN A 98 -5.12 -21.81 14.96
CA ASN A 98 -6.46 -21.69 14.41
C ASN A 98 -7.52 -22.24 15.39
N LYS A 99 -8.31 -21.35 16.00
CA LYS A 99 -9.45 -21.66 16.87
C LYS A 99 -10.80 -21.27 16.25
N MET A 100 -10.81 -21.06 14.94
CA MET A 100 -12.00 -20.68 14.19
C MET A 100 -12.96 -21.86 14.05
N LYS A 101 -14.26 -21.57 13.92
CA LYS A 101 -15.31 -22.57 13.66
C LYS A 101 -16.07 -22.25 12.39
N ALA A 102 -16.41 -23.27 11.60
CA ALA A 102 -17.26 -23.06 10.44
C ALA A 102 -18.71 -22.84 10.91
N VAL A 103 -19.44 -21.97 10.21
CA VAL A 103 -20.87 -21.76 10.43
C VAL A 103 -21.60 -21.69 9.09
N ASN A 104 -22.79 -22.27 9.05
CA ASN A 104 -23.68 -22.11 7.91
C ASN A 104 -24.25 -20.70 7.87
N GLY A 105 -24.34 -20.12 6.68
CA GLY A 105 -24.88 -18.78 6.46
C GLY A 105 -24.15 -18.05 5.34
N ASP A 106 -24.56 -16.80 5.13
CA ASP A 106 -23.94 -15.90 4.17
C ASP A 106 -22.58 -15.38 4.67
N CYS A 107 -21.76 -14.90 3.73
CA CYS A 107 -20.48 -14.32 4.10
C CYS A 107 -20.61 -13.03 4.93
N GLY A 108 -21.59 -12.18 4.62
CA GLY A 108 -21.86 -10.91 5.31
C GLY A 108 -20.60 -10.13 5.70
N ASN A 109 -20.61 -9.56 6.92
CA ASN A 109 -19.43 -8.97 7.54
C ASN A 109 -18.58 -10.04 8.24
N TRP A 110 -17.91 -10.90 7.47
CA TRP A 110 -17.00 -11.92 8.01
C TRP A 110 -15.93 -11.34 8.94
N ARG A 111 -15.50 -10.10 8.68
CA ARG A 111 -14.43 -9.44 9.43
C ARG A 111 -14.82 -9.12 10.87
N GLY A 112 -16.08 -8.72 11.09
CA GLY A 112 -16.64 -8.47 12.42
C GLY A 112 -16.97 -9.74 13.23
N ARG A 113 -16.94 -10.92 12.60
CA ARG A 113 -17.28 -12.21 13.24
C ARG A 113 -16.06 -12.99 13.76
N MET A 114 -14.86 -12.42 13.62
CA MET A 114 -13.64 -13.02 14.17
C MET A 114 -12.64 -11.97 14.61
N ASN A 115 -11.78 -12.38 15.52
CA ASN A 115 -10.67 -11.58 16.04
C ASN A 115 -9.35 -12.35 15.89
N TYR A 116 -8.26 -11.65 16.15
CA TYR A 116 -6.94 -12.23 16.20
C TYR A 116 -6.14 -11.66 17.35
N ASP A 117 -5.26 -12.46 17.92
CA ASP A 117 -4.26 -12.06 18.91
C ASP A 117 -2.86 -12.35 18.36
N VAL A 118 -1.93 -11.42 18.56
CA VAL A 118 -0.54 -11.55 18.08
C VAL A 118 0.39 -11.49 19.29
N GLN A 119 1.10 -12.60 19.50
CA GLN A 119 2.14 -12.69 20.53
C GLN A 119 3.51 -12.69 19.86
N MET A 120 4.27 -11.63 20.09
CA MET A 120 5.62 -11.48 19.55
C MET A 120 6.65 -11.99 20.55
N ASN A 121 7.56 -12.83 20.06
CA ASN A 121 8.87 -13.06 20.65
C ASN A 121 9.93 -12.36 19.79
N THR A 122 11.19 -12.34 20.24
CA THR A 122 12.28 -11.61 19.57
C THR A 122 12.36 -11.84 18.05
N ASN A 123 12.16 -13.08 17.59
CA ASN A 123 12.28 -13.46 16.17
C ASN A 123 11.13 -14.36 15.69
N THR A 124 10.05 -14.51 16.47
CA THR A 124 8.91 -15.34 16.07
C THR A 124 7.60 -14.67 16.46
N ALA A 125 6.54 -14.99 15.73
CA ALA A 125 5.20 -14.49 15.98
C ALA A 125 4.24 -15.69 16.10
N VAL A 126 3.38 -15.68 17.13
CA VAL A 126 2.24 -16.60 17.23
C VAL A 126 0.98 -15.79 16.97
N VAL A 127 0.23 -16.17 15.94
CA VAL A 127 -1.03 -15.52 15.60
C VAL A 127 -2.18 -16.47 15.88
N THR A 128 -3.04 -16.11 16.84
CA THR A 128 -4.22 -16.89 17.20
C THR A 128 -5.46 -16.30 16.56
N PHE A 129 -6.18 -17.07 15.75
CA PHE A 129 -7.45 -16.65 15.15
C PHE A 129 -8.63 -17.29 15.88
N ASN A 130 -9.61 -16.49 16.30
CA ASN A 130 -10.82 -16.96 16.97
C ASN A 130 -12.08 -16.39 16.31
N GLY A 131 -13.19 -17.12 16.39
CA GLY A 131 -14.48 -16.68 15.88
C GLY A 131 -15.07 -17.67 14.89
N VAL A 132 -15.90 -17.17 13.98
CA VAL A 132 -16.61 -18.00 13.01
C VAL A 132 -16.38 -17.56 11.57
N TYR A 133 -16.46 -18.50 10.64
CA TYR A 133 -16.32 -18.24 9.21
C TYR A 133 -17.30 -19.11 8.40
N ALA A 134 -17.91 -18.54 7.37
CA ALA A 134 -18.89 -19.25 6.55
C ALA A 134 -18.25 -19.73 5.23
N PRO A 135 -18.52 -20.96 4.75
CA PRO A 135 -18.05 -21.43 3.45
C PRO A 135 -18.43 -20.51 2.28
N ASP A 136 -19.59 -19.84 2.36
CA ASP A 136 -20.07 -18.87 1.37
C ASP A 136 -19.14 -17.64 1.21
N CYS A 137 -18.23 -17.40 2.17
CA CYS A 137 -17.19 -16.39 1.98
C CYS A 137 -16.17 -16.72 0.89
N GLY A 138 -16.02 -17.99 0.51
CA GLY A 138 -14.90 -18.44 -0.30
C GLY A 138 -13.57 -18.04 0.35
N GLU A 139 -12.58 -17.73 -0.48
CA GLU A 139 -11.27 -17.26 0.00
C GLU A 139 -11.31 -15.78 0.39
N ARG A 140 -10.77 -15.48 1.57
CA ARG A 140 -10.54 -14.11 2.05
C ARG A 140 -9.16 -13.99 2.64
N PHE A 141 -8.64 -12.77 2.65
CA PHE A 141 -7.28 -12.48 3.06
C PHE A 141 -7.26 -11.44 4.17
N LEU A 142 -6.35 -11.63 5.13
CA LEU A 142 -6.03 -10.66 6.16
C LEU A 142 -4.55 -10.36 6.12
N GLU A 143 -4.23 -9.10 5.82
CA GLU A 143 -2.87 -8.59 5.74
C GLU A 143 -2.41 -8.03 7.09
N LEU A 144 -1.43 -8.69 7.71
CA LEU A 144 -0.82 -8.25 8.98
C LEU A 144 0.68 -7.91 8.79
N SER A 145 1.15 -6.87 9.45
CA SER A 145 2.57 -6.48 9.53
C SER A 145 3.16 -6.95 10.86
N LEU A 146 3.60 -8.21 10.92
CA LEU A 146 4.07 -8.85 12.17
C LEU A 146 5.50 -8.46 12.56
N PHE A 147 6.39 -8.37 11.58
CA PHE A 147 7.81 -8.11 11.78
C PHE A 147 8.21 -6.71 11.32
N ASP A 148 9.35 -6.22 11.82
CA ASP A 148 9.96 -5.04 11.21
C ASP A 148 10.44 -5.33 9.77
N ASP A 149 10.71 -4.26 9.02
CA ASP A 149 11.12 -4.34 7.61
C ASP A 149 12.37 -5.22 7.39
N ALA A 150 13.37 -5.11 8.27
CA ALA A 150 14.62 -5.84 8.18
C ALA A 150 14.46 -7.31 8.59
N GLN A 151 13.66 -7.61 9.62
CA GLN A 151 13.32 -8.96 10.04
C GLN A 151 12.54 -9.69 8.94
N TYR A 152 11.48 -9.09 8.42
CA TYR A 152 10.69 -9.69 7.34
C TYR A 152 11.56 -9.97 6.10
N ALA A 153 12.39 -9.00 5.70
CA ALA A 153 13.32 -9.18 4.60
C ALA A 153 14.34 -10.29 4.87
N PHE A 154 14.89 -10.37 6.09
CA PHE A 154 15.84 -11.41 6.49
C PHE A 154 15.22 -12.81 6.49
N PHE A 155 14.01 -12.98 7.01
CA PHE A 155 13.32 -14.27 7.01
C PHE A 155 12.96 -14.70 5.60
N THR A 156 12.50 -13.77 4.77
CA THR A 156 12.25 -14.00 3.33
C THR A 156 13.53 -14.40 2.60
N PHE A 157 14.64 -13.71 2.85
CA PHE A 157 15.97 -14.07 2.33
C PHE A 157 16.36 -15.49 2.73
N LYS A 158 16.33 -15.82 4.03
CA LYS A 158 16.73 -17.14 4.53
C LYS A 158 15.91 -18.25 3.87
N LYS A 159 14.59 -18.07 3.79
CA LYS A 159 13.69 -19.03 3.15
C LYS A 159 14.07 -19.24 1.69
N ILE A 160 14.08 -18.17 0.90
CA ILE A 160 14.32 -18.24 -0.54
C ILE A 160 15.74 -18.76 -0.84
N TRP A 161 16.75 -18.29 -0.11
CA TRP A 161 18.14 -18.70 -0.30
C TRP A 161 18.32 -20.21 -0.05
N ARG A 162 17.74 -20.72 1.04
CA ARG A 162 17.72 -22.14 1.35
C ARG A 162 16.96 -22.94 0.28
N ASP A 163 15.79 -22.47 -0.12
CA ASP A 163 14.95 -23.15 -1.13
C ASP A 163 15.66 -23.20 -2.50
N LEU A 164 16.58 -22.26 -2.79
CA LEU A 164 17.48 -22.25 -3.95
C LEU A 164 18.77 -23.09 -3.78
N GLY A 165 18.91 -23.82 -2.67
CA GLY A 165 20.09 -24.65 -2.34
C GLY A 165 21.30 -23.85 -1.88
N GLY A 166 21.09 -22.63 -1.39
CA GLY A 166 22.11 -21.76 -0.81
C GLY A 166 22.36 -22.05 0.67
N GLU A 167 23.63 -22.02 1.06
CA GLU A 167 24.03 -22.10 2.47
C GLU A 167 24.23 -20.68 3.04
N PHE A 168 23.69 -20.42 4.24
CA PHE A 168 23.87 -19.15 4.96
C PHE A 168 24.05 -19.43 6.44
N THR A 169 25.12 -18.88 7.03
CA THR A 169 25.48 -19.08 8.45
C THR A 169 25.54 -17.78 9.25
N GLY A 170 25.28 -16.64 8.61
CA GLY A 170 25.35 -15.33 9.25
C GLY A 170 24.09 -14.94 10.02
N THR A 171 24.09 -13.69 10.47
CA THR A 171 22.98 -13.04 11.18
C THR A 171 22.50 -11.80 10.41
N LEU A 172 21.40 -11.20 10.87
CA LEU A 172 20.93 -9.92 10.35
C LEU A 172 21.74 -8.77 10.97
N LYS A 173 22.27 -7.88 10.12
CA LYS A 173 22.87 -6.60 10.53
C LYS A 173 22.17 -5.43 9.84
N ARG A 174 21.94 -4.36 10.60
CA ARG A 174 21.34 -3.10 10.10
C ARG A 174 22.43 -2.04 10.13
N GLN A 175 23.06 -1.78 8.99
CA GLN A 175 24.17 -0.83 8.89
C GLN A 175 24.35 -0.36 7.44
N PRO A 176 25.00 0.80 7.22
CA PRO A 176 25.35 1.25 5.88
C PRO A 176 26.19 0.20 5.14
N VAL A 177 26.03 0.13 3.81
CA VAL A 177 26.92 -0.67 2.98
C VAL A 177 28.35 -0.14 3.12
N PRO A 178 29.35 -1.00 3.43
CA PRO A 178 30.74 -0.57 3.52
C PRO A 178 31.25 -0.01 2.19
N SER A 179 32.15 0.98 2.25
CA SER A 179 32.79 1.56 1.05
C SER A 179 33.61 0.57 0.24
N THR A 180 33.98 -0.57 0.85
CA THR A 180 34.72 -1.68 0.21
C THR A 180 33.81 -2.70 -0.46
N ALA A 181 32.48 -2.54 -0.40
CA ALA A 181 31.55 -3.50 -0.99
C ALA A 181 31.57 -3.43 -2.52
N HIS A 182 31.51 -4.59 -3.17
CA HIS A 182 31.33 -4.69 -4.62
C HIS A 182 29.88 -4.98 -4.95
N GLN A 183 29.30 -4.20 -5.87
CA GLN A 183 27.94 -4.43 -6.37
C GLN A 183 27.95 -5.68 -7.26
N LEU A 184 27.17 -6.69 -6.86
CA LEU A 184 27.01 -7.92 -7.63
C LEU A 184 25.79 -7.87 -8.53
N LEU A 185 24.70 -7.27 -8.06
CA LEU A 185 23.40 -7.25 -8.70
C LEU A 185 22.69 -5.93 -8.41
N GLU A 186 21.77 -5.57 -9.31
CA GLU A 186 20.85 -4.45 -9.17
C GLU A 186 19.46 -4.91 -9.63
N GLN A 187 18.42 -4.44 -8.95
CA GLN A 187 17.03 -4.67 -9.30
C GLN A 187 16.32 -3.33 -9.30
N PHE A 188 15.71 -3.00 -10.43
CA PHE A 188 14.83 -1.85 -10.56
C PHE A 188 13.39 -2.26 -10.22
N SER A 189 12.62 -1.29 -9.72
CA SER A 189 11.19 -1.44 -9.55
C SER A 189 10.49 -1.54 -10.90
N GLU A 190 9.20 -1.85 -10.88
CA GLU A 190 8.34 -1.53 -12.02
C GLU A 190 8.38 -0.01 -12.33
N PRO A 191 8.10 0.40 -13.58
CA PRO A 191 8.02 1.82 -13.93
C PRO A 191 7.02 2.57 -13.04
N LEU A 192 7.29 3.85 -12.79
CA LEU A 192 6.51 4.68 -11.85
C LEU A 192 5.00 4.66 -12.15
N GLY A 193 4.59 4.62 -13.43
CA GLY A 193 3.17 4.52 -13.81
C GLY A 193 2.48 3.28 -13.25
N SER A 194 3.16 2.12 -13.26
CA SER A 194 2.66 0.87 -12.67
C SER A 194 2.58 0.95 -11.15
N VAL A 195 3.59 1.54 -10.51
CA VAL A 195 3.61 1.76 -9.04
C VAL A 195 2.47 2.68 -8.61
N VAL A 196 2.24 3.79 -9.33
CA VAL A 196 1.14 4.73 -9.06
C VAL A 196 -0.23 4.08 -9.31
N ARG A 197 -0.35 3.20 -10.32
CA ARG A 197 -1.54 2.37 -10.52
C ARG A 197 -1.85 1.53 -9.29
N ASP A 198 -0.87 0.82 -8.74
CA ASP A 198 -1.11 -0.01 -7.55
C ASP A 198 -1.48 0.84 -6.32
N ILE A 199 -0.85 2.01 -6.16
CA ILE A 199 -1.23 2.99 -5.13
C ILE A 199 -2.69 3.41 -5.30
N ASN A 200 -3.11 3.81 -6.49
CA ASN A 200 -4.43 4.40 -6.71
C ASN A 200 -5.56 3.36 -6.76
N LYS A 201 -5.36 2.23 -7.44
CA LYS A 201 -6.37 1.15 -7.56
C LYS A 201 -6.70 0.51 -6.21
N TRP A 202 -5.67 0.28 -5.39
CA TRP A 202 -5.81 -0.41 -4.10
C TRP A 202 -5.76 0.52 -2.90
N SER A 203 -5.57 1.83 -3.13
CA SER A 203 -5.41 2.83 -2.07
C SER A 203 -4.29 2.48 -1.10
N ASN A 204 -3.13 2.06 -1.62
CA ASN A 204 -2.04 1.51 -0.81
C ASN A 204 -1.27 2.61 -0.07
N ASN A 205 -1.51 2.72 1.24
CA ASN A 205 -0.93 3.76 2.09
C ASN A 205 0.59 3.65 2.22
N LEU A 206 1.12 2.44 2.41
CA LEU A 206 2.55 2.22 2.57
C LEU A 206 3.31 2.65 1.30
N MET A 207 2.80 2.27 0.13
CA MET A 207 3.40 2.64 -1.14
C MET A 207 3.37 4.16 -1.36
N ALA A 208 2.27 4.84 -1.01
CA ALA A 208 2.17 6.30 -1.09
C ALA A 208 3.18 7.01 -0.16
N ARG A 209 3.34 6.54 1.08
CA ARG A 209 4.32 7.07 2.04
C ARG A 209 5.76 6.87 1.54
N GLN A 210 6.07 5.71 0.96
CA GLN A 210 7.39 5.47 0.36
C GLN A 210 7.64 6.32 -0.89
N LEU A 211 6.62 6.56 -1.72
CA LEU A 211 6.73 7.44 -2.87
C LEU A 211 7.04 8.89 -2.43
N LEU A 212 6.41 9.39 -1.36
CA LEU A 212 6.74 10.70 -0.78
C LEU A 212 8.21 10.80 -0.37
N LEU A 213 8.74 9.78 0.31
CA LEU A 213 10.15 9.75 0.72
C LEU A 213 11.09 9.61 -0.47
N THR A 214 10.69 8.87 -1.50
CA THR A 214 11.46 8.76 -2.75
C THR A 214 11.53 10.12 -3.45
N ILE A 215 10.41 10.85 -3.54
CA ILE A 215 10.40 12.23 -4.04
C ILE A 215 11.36 13.12 -3.23
N ALA A 216 11.36 12.99 -1.91
CA ALA A 216 12.26 13.74 -1.04
C ALA A 216 13.74 13.43 -1.31
N ALA A 217 14.09 12.15 -1.49
CA ALA A 217 15.45 11.73 -1.80
C ALA A 217 15.92 12.28 -3.15
N GLU A 218 15.08 12.16 -4.18
CA GLU A 218 15.38 12.53 -5.57
C GLU A 218 15.37 14.04 -5.83
N LYS A 219 14.49 14.79 -5.14
CA LYS A 219 14.27 16.23 -5.40
C LYS A 219 14.88 17.16 -4.37
N VAL A 220 15.29 16.64 -3.21
CA VAL A 220 15.85 17.46 -2.12
C VAL A 220 17.19 16.92 -1.66
N SER A 221 17.22 15.80 -0.95
CA SER A 221 18.45 15.15 -0.47
C SER A 221 18.17 13.90 0.36
N THR A 222 19.17 13.02 0.44
CA THR A 222 19.22 11.90 1.39
C THR A 222 19.90 12.30 2.71
N PRO A 223 19.62 11.60 3.83
CA PRO A 223 18.50 10.69 4.01
C PRO A 223 17.17 11.44 3.85
N ALA A 224 16.20 10.80 3.19
CA ALA A 224 14.89 11.38 2.95
C ALA A 224 14.07 11.50 4.23
N THR A 225 13.39 12.62 4.39
CA THR A 225 12.41 12.83 5.47
C THR A 225 11.07 13.24 4.89
N VAL A 226 10.00 13.01 5.65
CA VAL A 226 8.66 13.49 5.30
C VAL A 226 8.67 14.99 5.02
N ALA A 227 9.33 15.79 5.86
CA ALA A 227 9.39 17.24 5.72
C ALA A 227 10.00 17.67 4.36
N LYS A 228 11.06 16.98 3.91
CA LYS A 228 11.66 17.21 2.59
C LYS A 228 10.68 16.83 1.46
N GLY A 229 9.92 15.74 1.61
CA GLY A 229 8.90 15.33 0.64
C GLY A 229 7.77 16.36 0.52
N VAL A 230 7.27 16.85 1.66
CA VAL A 230 6.25 17.90 1.72
C VAL A 230 6.76 19.20 1.10
N MET A 231 8.01 19.57 1.36
CA MET A 231 8.66 20.72 0.73
C MET A 231 8.70 20.59 -0.80
N ALA A 232 9.10 19.42 -1.32
CA ALA A 232 9.12 19.15 -2.75
C ALA A 232 7.73 19.24 -3.39
N ILE A 233 6.70 18.64 -2.77
CA ILE A 233 5.32 18.70 -3.28
C ILE A 233 4.79 20.13 -3.27
N LYS A 234 4.97 20.88 -2.17
CA LYS A 234 4.51 22.27 -2.08
C LYS A 234 5.21 23.17 -3.09
N GLY A 235 6.52 22.98 -3.29
CA GLY A 235 7.29 23.68 -4.31
C GLY A 235 6.76 23.40 -5.71
N TRP A 236 6.50 22.13 -6.03
CA TRP A 236 5.95 21.72 -7.32
C TRP A 236 4.53 22.27 -7.57
N LEU A 237 3.64 22.21 -6.59
CA LEU A 237 2.28 22.79 -6.69
C LEU A 237 2.33 24.30 -6.91
N SER A 238 3.17 25.02 -6.15
CA SER A 238 3.34 26.47 -6.27
C SER A 238 3.89 26.86 -7.64
N ALA A 239 4.90 26.13 -8.14
CA ALA A 239 5.45 26.32 -9.48
C ALA A 239 4.43 26.04 -10.59
N SER A 240 3.42 25.22 -10.30
CA SER A 240 2.29 24.93 -11.20
C SER A 240 1.13 25.92 -11.06
N GLY A 241 1.31 27.03 -10.33
CA GLY A 241 0.28 28.04 -10.11
C GLY A 241 -0.83 27.66 -9.13
N ILE A 242 -0.64 26.58 -8.36
CA ILE A 242 -1.60 26.12 -7.36
C ILE A 242 -1.22 26.68 -5.99
N ASN A 243 -2.10 27.51 -5.43
CA ASN A 243 -1.92 28.06 -4.10
C ASN A 243 -1.86 26.94 -3.04
N THR A 244 -0.79 26.90 -2.24
CA THR A 244 -0.60 25.91 -1.16
C THR A 244 -1.00 26.43 0.23
N ASN A 245 -1.59 27.62 0.34
CA ASN A 245 -2.10 28.12 1.62
C ASN A 245 -3.17 27.17 2.17
N GLY A 246 -3.06 26.84 3.46
CA GLY A 246 -3.95 25.86 4.10
C GLY A 246 -3.70 24.39 3.72
N LEU A 247 -2.79 24.10 2.77
CA LEU A 247 -2.40 22.72 2.44
C LEU A 247 -1.53 22.14 3.57
N MET A 248 -2.01 21.05 4.17
CA MET A 248 -1.30 20.30 5.19
C MET A 248 -1.13 18.85 4.72
N LEU A 249 0.13 18.43 4.61
CA LEU A 249 0.56 17.09 4.23
C LEU A 249 1.40 16.55 5.37
N GLU A 250 1.08 15.38 5.90
CA GLU A 250 1.83 14.77 7.02
C GLU A 250 2.48 13.45 6.61
N ASN A 251 1.87 12.64 5.74
CA ASN A 251 2.43 11.33 5.41
C ASN A 251 2.35 10.96 3.92
N GLY A 252 1.52 11.67 3.15
CA GLY A 252 1.37 11.42 1.71
C GLY A 252 0.36 10.34 1.34
N SER A 253 -0.24 9.64 2.31
CA SER A 253 -1.27 8.63 2.06
C SER A 253 -2.71 9.09 2.34
N GLY A 254 -2.93 10.21 3.02
CA GLY A 254 -4.29 10.64 3.40
C GLY A 254 -4.77 10.06 4.73
N LEU A 255 -3.93 9.28 5.45
CA LEU A 255 -4.32 8.63 6.71
C LEU A 255 -4.34 9.57 7.91
N SER A 256 -3.69 10.72 7.79
CA SER A 256 -3.53 11.64 8.89
C SER A 256 -4.80 12.47 9.14
N ARG A 257 -5.13 12.68 10.42
CA ARG A 257 -6.25 13.53 10.85
C ARG A 257 -5.99 15.02 10.70
N ILE A 258 -4.73 15.42 10.55
CA ILE A 258 -4.34 16.83 10.43
C ILE A 258 -4.15 17.24 8.97
N GLU A 259 -4.17 16.30 8.02
CA GLU A 259 -4.08 16.63 6.59
C GLU A 259 -5.25 17.49 6.11
N ARG A 260 -4.95 18.48 5.27
CA ARG A 260 -5.91 19.47 4.78
C ARG A 260 -5.62 19.77 3.32
N ILE A 261 -6.65 19.72 2.49
CA ILE A 261 -6.66 20.18 1.11
C ILE A 261 -8.06 20.68 0.79
N SER A 262 -8.18 21.78 0.04
CA SER A 262 -9.47 22.26 -0.47
C SER A 262 -9.88 21.53 -1.75
N ALA A 263 -11.19 21.51 -2.03
CA ALA A 263 -11.70 20.96 -3.29
C ALA A 263 -11.13 21.71 -4.51
N GLU A 264 -10.93 23.02 -4.39
CA GLU A 264 -10.34 23.85 -5.45
C GLU A 264 -8.87 23.47 -5.74
N GLN A 265 -8.05 23.30 -4.69
CA GLN A 265 -6.65 22.87 -4.83
C GLN A 265 -6.56 21.51 -5.51
N LEU A 266 -7.37 20.55 -5.06
CA LEU A 266 -7.38 19.20 -5.63
C LEU A 266 -7.91 19.21 -7.07
N GLY A 267 -8.95 20.00 -7.37
CA GLY A 267 -9.48 20.16 -8.72
C GLY A 267 -8.45 20.76 -9.68
N LYS A 268 -7.77 21.84 -9.28
CA LYS A 268 -6.69 22.45 -10.08
C LYS A 268 -5.52 21.48 -10.32
N MET A 269 -5.15 20.69 -9.32
CA MET A 269 -4.13 19.65 -9.47
C MET A 269 -4.54 18.60 -10.50
N LEU A 270 -5.80 18.12 -10.46
CA LEU A 270 -6.33 17.16 -11.45
C LEU A 270 -6.38 17.77 -12.86
N VAL A 271 -6.79 19.03 -13.02
CA VAL A 271 -6.72 19.73 -14.32
C VAL A 271 -5.27 19.79 -14.83
N GLY A 272 -4.31 20.16 -13.97
CA GLY A 272 -2.90 20.20 -14.33
C GLY A 272 -2.34 18.82 -14.72
N ALA A 273 -2.71 17.77 -13.98
CA ALA A 273 -2.32 16.39 -14.31
C ALA A 273 -2.90 15.94 -15.66
N TYR A 274 -4.14 16.31 -15.97
CA TYR A 274 -4.78 16.01 -17.25
C TYR A 274 -4.09 16.67 -18.46
N LEU A 275 -3.56 17.88 -18.27
CA LEU A 275 -2.85 18.61 -19.33
C LEU A 275 -1.37 18.23 -19.44
N SER A 276 -0.89 17.35 -18.57
CA SER A 276 0.52 16.95 -18.52
C SER A 276 0.85 15.81 -19.49
N PRO A 277 2.12 15.63 -19.90
CA PRO A 277 2.54 14.51 -20.75
C PRO A 277 2.30 13.12 -20.13
N VAL A 278 2.18 13.03 -18.81
CA VAL A 278 1.95 11.78 -18.06
C VAL A 278 0.46 11.53 -17.76
N MET A 279 -0.44 12.28 -18.43
CA MET A 279 -1.88 12.11 -18.29
C MET A 279 -2.34 10.66 -18.51
N PRO A 280 -1.92 9.94 -19.57
CA PRO A 280 -2.42 8.59 -19.82
C PRO A 280 -2.12 7.63 -18.65
N GLU A 281 -0.91 7.68 -18.10
CA GLU A 281 -0.49 6.85 -16.97
C GLU A 281 -1.26 7.24 -15.70
N PHE A 282 -1.40 8.54 -15.42
CA PHE A 282 -2.14 9.00 -14.24
C PHE A 282 -3.62 8.64 -14.32
N MET A 283 -4.27 8.84 -15.46
CA MET A 283 -5.68 8.44 -15.65
C MET A 283 -5.85 6.93 -15.52
N ALA A 284 -5.01 6.13 -16.19
CA ALA A 284 -5.09 4.67 -16.11
C ALA A 284 -4.83 4.11 -14.71
N SER A 285 -4.12 4.87 -13.86
CA SER A 285 -3.89 4.50 -12.47
C SER A 285 -5.15 4.56 -11.60
N MET A 286 -6.12 5.42 -11.94
CA MET A 286 -7.31 5.69 -11.13
C MET A 286 -8.36 4.60 -11.30
N PRO A 287 -9.07 4.17 -10.23
CA PRO A 287 -10.19 3.22 -10.33
C PRO A 287 -11.24 3.63 -11.38
N ILE A 288 -11.71 2.68 -12.19
CA ILE A 288 -12.74 2.89 -13.20
C ILE A 288 -14.10 2.53 -12.59
N LEU A 289 -15.04 3.47 -12.64
CA LEU A 289 -16.39 3.32 -12.10
C LEU A 289 -17.05 2.03 -12.60
N SER A 290 -17.59 1.24 -11.65
CA SER A 290 -18.27 -0.04 -11.90
C SER A 290 -17.39 -1.19 -12.41
N LEU A 291 -16.08 -0.98 -12.61
CA LEU A 291 -15.18 -2.00 -13.18
C LEU A 291 -14.14 -2.48 -12.17
N ASP A 292 -13.43 -1.57 -11.51
CA ASP A 292 -12.30 -1.94 -10.65
C ASP A 292 -12.09 -1.03 -9.44
N GLY A 293 -11.11 -1.43 -8.61
CA GLY A 293 -10.73 -0.72 -7.39
C GLY A 293 -11.90 -0.49 -6.43
N THR A 294 -11.86 0.66 -5.75
CA THR A 294 -12.81 1.02 -4.69
C THR A 294 -14.18 1.47 -5.20
N VAL A 295 -14.37 1.58 -6.52
CA VAL A 295 -15.63 2.00 -7.15
C VAL A 295 -16.28 0.89 -8.00
N LYS A 296 -15.73 -0.33 -7.97
CA LYS A 296 -16.21 -1.50 -8.72
C LYS A 296 -17.69 -1.83 -8.51
N GLN A 297 -18.21 -1.64 -7.30
CA GLN A 297 -19.58 -1.98 -6.92
C GLN A 297 -20.50 -0.75 -6.87
N ARG A 298 -20.16 0.34 -7.57
CA ARG A 298 -20.94 1.58 -7.63
C ARG A 298 -21.55 1.73 -9.02
N LEU A 299 -22.79 2.21 -9.11
CA LEU A 299 -23.45 2.64 -10.36
C LEU A 299 -23.42 1.61 -11.51
N GLN A 300 -23.52 0.31 -11.20
CA GLN A 300 -23.35 -0.77 -12.20
C GLN A 300 -24.40 -0.74 -13.32
N ASP A 301 -25.64 -0.37 -13.00
CA ASP A 301 -26.74 -0.30 -13.97
C ASP A 301 -26.97 1.11 -14.52
N SER A 302 -26.00 2.02 -14.32
CA SER A 302 -26.09 3.41 -14.79
C SER A 302 -25.45 3.63 -16.16
N ALA A 303 -25.90 4.66 -16.88
CA ALA A 303 -25.25 5.18 -18.07
C ALA A 303 -23.80 5.64 -17.82
N SER A 304 -23.46 6.02 -16.59
CA SER A 304 -22.10 6.42 -16.20
C SER A 304 -21.13 5.25 -16.00
N ASN A 305 -21.60 3.99 -16.07
CA ASN A 305 -20.75 2.80 -15.94
C ASN A 305 -19.56 2.86 -16.91
N GLY A 306 -18.34 2.73 -16.38
CA GLY A 306 -17.10 2.82 -17.16
C GLY A 306 -16.77 4.22 -17.69
N ARG A 307 -17.54 5.26 -17.34
CA ARG A 307 -17.37 6.64 -17.80
C ARG A 307 -16.64 7.54 -16.82
N ALA A 308 -16.18 7.03 -15.67
CA ALA A 308 -15.43 7.82 -14.70
C ALA A 308 -14.18 7.10 -14.16
N HIS A 309 -13.16 7.90 -13.86
CA HIS A 309 -11.89 7.50 -13.24
C HIS A 309 -11.76 8.23 -11.90
N LEU A 310 -11.97 7.52 -10.79
CA LEU A 310 -12.25 8.13 -9.48
C LEU A 310 -11.39 7.52 -8.38
N LYS A 311 -10.76 8.38 -7.58
CA LYS A 311 -10.13 7.98 -6.31
C LYS A 311 -11.08 8.28 -5.16
N THR A 312 -11.23 7.31 -4.27
CA THR A 312 -12.00 7.46 -3.03
C THR A 312 -11.08 7.71 -1.84
N GLY A 313 -11.62 8.33 -0.79
CA GLY A 313 -11.00 8.46 0.53
C GLY A 313 -12.00 8.17 1.64
N SER A 314 -11.61 7.40 2.65
CA SER A 314 -12.49 7.01 3.75
C SER A 314 -11.69 6.78 5.03
N ILE A 315 -12.02 7.55 6.07
CA ILE A 315 -11.59 7.38 7.46
C ILE A 315 -12.78 7.78 8.36
N ASN A 316 -12.79 7.43 9.66
CA ASN A 316 -13.96 7.74 10.51
C ASN A 316 -14.33 9.23 10.44
N GLY A 317 -15.56 9.57 10.06
CA GLY A 317 -16.00 10.96 9.94
C GLY A 317 -15.53 11.70 8.68
N VAL A 318 -14.92 11.01 7.70
CA VAL A 318 -14.53 11.58 6.40
C VAL A 318 -14.91 10.63 5.27
N SER A 319 -15.48 11.19 4.20
CA SER A 319 -15.75 10.48 2.95
C SER A 319 -15.48 11.43 1.78
N ALA A 320 -14.69 10.97 0.81
CA ALA A 320 -14.26 11.78 -0.31
C ALA A 320 -14.25 10.99 -1.61
N ILE A 321 -14.51 11.69 -2.71
CA ILE A 321 -14.35 11.19 -4.06
C ILE A 321 -13.82 12.31 -4.97
N ALA A 322 -12.85 11.99 -5.81
CA ALA A 322 -12.26 12.93 -6.74
C ALA A 322 -11.76 12.24 -8.00
N GLY A 323 -11.81 12.91 -9.15
CA GLY A 323 -11.26 12.38 -10.39
C GLY A 323 -11.90 12.98 -11.64
N TYR A 324 -12.02 12.15 -12.66
CA TYR A 324 -12.50 12.54 -13.99
C TYR A 324 -13.80 11.83 -14.32
N VAL A 325 -14.77 12.56 -14.86
CA VAL A 325 -16.04 12.03 -15.36
C VAL A 325 -16.17 12.42 -16.83
N LEU A 326 -16.47 11.46 -17.70
CA LEU A 326 -16.79 11.69 -19.10
C LEU A 326 -18.31 11.89 -19.21
N ASP A 327 -18.76 13.01 -19.75
CA ASP A 327 -20.18 13.27 -19.98
C ASP A 327 -20.73 12.55 -21.22
N ALA A 328 -22.04 12.66 -21.44
CA ALA A 328 -22.74 12.04 -22.56
C ALA A 328 -22.29 12.58 -23.95
N ASN A 329 -21.70 13.79 -23.99
CA ASN A 329 -21.19 14.42 -25.20
C ASN A 329 -19.70 14.13 -25.45
N GLY A 330 -19.03 13.42 -24.53
CA GLY A 330 -17.61 13.10 -24.61
C GLY A 330 -16.68 14.17 -24.07
N HIS A 331 -17.19 15.20 -23.37
CA HIS A 331 -16.32 16.12 -22.63
C HIS A 331 -15.93 15.52 -21.28
N ARG A 332 -14.70 15.82 -20.86
CA ARG A 332 -14.15 15.31 -19.61
C ARG A 332 -14.13 16.40 -18.55
N HIS A 333 -14.76 16.12 -17.43
CA HIS A 333 -14.88 17.03 -16.30
C HIS A 333 -14.04 16.55 -15.13
N VAL A 334 -13.45 17.50 -14.40
CA VAL A 334 -12.86 17.24 -13.09
C VAL A 334 -13.94 17.42 -12.03
N MET A 335 -14.08 16.44 -11.16
CA MET A 335 -15.04 16.43 -10.06
C MET A 335 -14.32 16.17 -8.75
N VAL A 336 -14.68 16.93 -7.71
CA VAL A 336 -14.16 16.74 -6.35
C VAL A 336 -15.29 16.95 -5.34
N MET A 337 -15.47 15.99 -4.43
CA MET A 337 -16.37 16.11 -3.29
C MET A 337 -15.66 15.60 -2.02
N LEU A 338 -15.60 16.47 -1.00
CA LEU A 338 -14.98 16.19 0.29
C LEU A 338 -16.02 16.40 1.39
N VAL A 339 -16.34 15.36 2.15
CA VAL A 339 -17.32 15.42 3.24
C VAL A 339 -16.64 15.10 4.56
N ASN A 340 -16.61 16.08 5.46
CA ASN A 340 -16.08 15.94 6.82
C ASN A 340 -17.25 16.13 7.80
N HIS A 341 -17.70 15.03 8.41
CA HIS A 341 -18.81 15.02 9.35
C HIS A 341 -18.87 13.67 10.07
N ALA A 342 -19.40 13.60 11.30
CA ALA A 342 -19.55 12.32 12.02
C ALA A 342 -20.29 11.25 11.18
N ASN A 343 -21.25 11.69 10.35
CA ASN A 343 -22.04 10.84 9.44
C ASN A 343 -21.50 10.84 7.99
N ALA A 344 -20.24 11.18 7.74
CA ALA A 344 -19.70 11.27 6.37
C ALA A 344 -19.86 9.97 5.56
N GLY A 345 -19.90 8.80 6.20
CA GLY A 345 -20.17 7.52 5.55
C GLY A 345 -21.52 7.47 4.81
N ALA A 346 -22.51 8.27 5.23
CA ALA A 346 -23.80 8.38 4.57
C ALA A 346 -23.78 9.25 3.30
N SER A 347 -22.66 9.88 2.97
CA SER A 347 -22.55 10.73 1.77
C SER A 347 -22.37 9.95 0.46
N ARG A 348 -22.31 8.62 0.51
CA ARG A 348 -22.08 7.78 -0.67
C ARG A 348 -23.11 8.02 -1.76
N ASP A 349 -24.38 8.08 -1.42
CA ASP A 349 -25.46 8.30 -2.40
C ASP A 349 -25.37 9.70 -3.01
N ALA A 350 -24.98 10.71 -2.23
CA ALA A 350 -24.75 12.06 -2.73
C ALA A 350 -23.52 12.14 -3.67
N GLN A 351 -22.47 11.37 -3.38
CA GLN A 351 -21.32 11.23 -4.29
C GLN A 351 -21.70 10.55 -5.59
N ASP A 352 -22.49 9.48 -5.53
CA ASP A 352 -23.00 8.78 -6.72
C ASP A 352 -23.92 9.70 -7.54
N ALA A 353 -24.81 10.44 -6.89
CA ALA A 353 -25.66 11.44 -7.56
C ALA A 353 -24.85 12.56 -8.23
N LEU A 354 -23.75 13.02 -7.61
CA LEU A 354 -22.87 14.00 -8.24
C LEU A 354 -22.18 13.46 -9.49
N VAL A 355 -21.73 12.20 -9.47
CA VAL A 355 -21.15 11.53 -10.65
C VAL A 355 -22.16 11.47 -11.79
N GLU A 356 -23.40 11.05 -11.50
CA GLU A 356 -24.50 11.03 -12.46
C GLU A 356 -24.80 12.41 -13.02
N TRP A 357 -24.91 13.41 -12.16
CA TRP A 357 -25.19 14.77 -12.57
C TRP A 357 -24.10 15.32 -13.51
N VAL A 358 -22.82 15.07 -13.22
CA VAL A 358 -21.72 15.48 -14.11
C VAL A 358 -21.78 14.71 -15.44
N HIS A 359 -22.11 13.42 -15.42
CA HIS A 359 -22.24 12.63 -16.64
C HIS A 359 -23.37 13.12 -17.56
N GLN A 360 -24.43 13.67 -16.97
CA GLN A 360 -25.61 14.19 -17.66
C GLN A 360 -25.50 15.68 -18.02
N LEU A 361 -24.35 16.33 -17.79
CA LEU A 361 -24.17 17.72 -18.20
C LEU A 361 -24.37 17.85 -19.73
N PRO A 362 -25.09 18.89 -20.17
CA PRO A 362 -25.51 19.07 -21.55
C PRO A 362 -24.38 19.38 -22.53
#